data_AF-A0A3D3GLA4-F1
#
_entry.id   AF-A0A3D3GLA4-F1
#
_cell.length_a   1.000
_cell.length_b   1.000
_cell.length_c   1.000
_cell.angle_alpha   90.00
_cell.angle_beta   90.00
_cell.angle_gamma   90.00
#
_symmetry.space_group_name_H-M   'P 1'
#
loop_
_entity.id
_entity.type
_entity.pdbx_description
1 polymer ?
#
loop_
_entity_poly.entity_id
_entity_poly.type
_entity_poly.pdbx_seq_one_letter_code
_entity_poly.pdbx_strand_id
1 'polypeptide(L)' 'KDIYTGLMKSEIFSILIALVSCHQGLSVSGGSDAVGKATTQAVVISIVLIIVVDCLATAVIYYAL' A
#
# COMPACT_ATOMS: atom_id res chain seq x y z
N LYS A 1 -1.72 -21.36 -11.57
CA LYS A 1 -1.64 -19.95 -12.05
C LYS A 1 -2.17 -19.00 -10.98
N ASP A 2 -3.30 -19.33 -10.34
CA ASP A 2 -4.00 -18.49 -9.35
C ASP A 2 -3.26 -18.29 -8.02
N ILE A 3 -2.58 -19.33 -7.53
CA ILE A 3 -1.80 -19.22 -6.27
C ILE A 3 -0.59 -18.30 -6.46
N TYR A 4 0.10 -18.41 -7.61
CA TYR A 4 1.29 -17.61 -7.91
C TYR A 4 0.94 -16.13 -8.10
N THR A 5 -0.18 -15.84 -8.76
CA THR A 5 -0.66 -14.45 -8.93
C THR A 5 -1.12 -13.84 -7.60
N GLY A 6 -1.73 -14.62 -6.70
CA GLY A 6 -2.05 -14.17 -5.34
C GLY A 6 -0.80 -13.88 -4.50
N LEU A 7 0.21 -14.75 -4.54
CA LEU A 7 1.50 -14.54 -3.85
C LEU A 7 2.21 -13.27 -4.32
N MET A 8 2.34 -13.09 -5.63
CA MET A 8 2.96 -11.89 -6.22
C MET A 8 2.22 -10.60 -5.80
N LYS A 9 0.88 -10.60 -5.82
CA LYS A 9 0.10 -9.43 -5.39
C LYS A 9 0.33 -9.11 -3.92
N SER A 10 0.31 -10.12 -3.05
CA SER A 10 0.53 -9.96 -1.61
C SER A 10 1.89 -9.33 -1.30
N GLU A 11 2.95 -9.79 -1.98
CA GLU A 11 4.30 -9.25 -1.82
C GLU A 11 4.38 -7.77 -2.22
N ILE A 12 3.78 -7.41 -3.36
CA ILE A 12 3.69 -6.02 -3.83
C ILE A 12 2.96 -5.14 -2.82
N PHE A 13 1.80 -5.59 -2.31
CA PHE A 13 1.02 -4.83 -1.33
C PHE A 13 1.77 -4.65 -0.01
N SER A 14 2.47 -5.69 0.47
CA SER A 14 3.24 -5.61 1.71
C SER A 14 4.35 -4.55 1.63
N ILE A 15 5.14 -4.57 0.55
CA ILE A 15 6.21 -3.59 0.33
C ILE A 15 5.63 -2.17 0.28
N LEU A 16 4.51 -2.01 -0.42
CA LEU A 16 3.86 -0.71 -0.60
C LEU A 16 3.33 -0.15 0.73
N ILE A 17 2.63 -0.97 1.53
CA ILE A 17 2.14 -0.57 2.85
C ILE A 17 3.31 -0.18 3.77
N ALA A 18 4.38 -0.98 3.79
CA ALA A 18 5.55 -0.70 4.61
C ALA A 18 6.18 0.65 4.24
N LEU A 19 6.38 0.91 2.94
CA LEU A 19 6.94 2.17 2.45
C LEU A 19 6.05 3.36 2.80
N VAL A 20 4.74 3.30 2.55
CA VAL A 20 3.82 4.40 2.85
C VAL A 20 3.76 4.66 4.35
N SER A 21 3.70 3.60 5.16
CA SER A 21 3.64 3.71 6.63
C SER A 21 4.92 4.29 7.21
N CYS A 22 6.09 3.82 6.76
CA CYS A 22 7.38 4.38 7.15
C CYS A 22 7.52 5.84 6.72
N HIS A 23 7.12 6.17 5.49
CA HIS A 23 7.21 7.53 4.98
C HIS A 23 6.34 8.50 5.79
N GLN A 24 5.11 8.11 6.09
CA GLN A 24 4.19 8.93 6.85
C GLN A 24 4.65 9.07 8.32
N GLY A 25 5.21 8.01 8.90
CA GLY A 25 5.77 8.00 10.25
C GLY A 25 7.04 8.86 10.39
N LEU A 26 7.93 8.82 9.41
CA LEU A 26 9.15 9.64 9.37
C LEU A 26 8.85 11.11 9.08
N SER A 27 7.76 11.41 8.38
CA SER A 27 7.34 12.77 8.05
C SER A 27 6.54 13.45 9.17
N VAL A 28 6.29 12.76 10.29
CA VAL A 28 5.57 13.36 11.43
C VAL A 28 6.44 14.42 12.09
N SER A 29 5.86 15.60 12.27
CA SER A 29 6.40 16.65 13.13
C SER A 29 5.30 17.15 14.06
N GLY A 30 5.56 17.16 15.37
CA GLY A 30 4.60 17.56 16.40
C GLY A 30 4.56 16.60 17.59
N GLY A 31 3.54 16.78 18.45
CA GLY A 31 3.28 15.92 19.61
C GLY A 31 2.42 14.69 19.30
N SER A 32 1.87 14.07 20.35
CA SER A 32 1.05 12.84 20.27
C SER A 32 -0.14 12.94 19.31
N ASP A 33 -0.77 14.11 19.19
CA ASP A 33 -1.89 14.32 18.27
C ASP A 33 -1.48 14.24 16.79
N ALA A 34 -0.26 14.66 16.46
CA ALA A 34 0.25 14.61 15.09
C ALA A 34 0.51 13.17 14.65
N VAL A 35 0.97 12.30 15.57
CA VAL A 35 1.20 10.87 15.33
C VAL A 35 -0.13 10.15 15.00
N GLY A 36 -1.19 10.48 15.74
CA GLY A 36 -2.53 9.95 15.46
C GLY A 36 -3.01 10.30 14.06
N LYS A 37 -2.94 11.59 13.69
CA LYS A 37 -3.33 12.08 12.35
C LYS A 37 -2.51 11.43 11.24
N ALA A 38 -1.20 11.32 11.43
CA ALA A 38 -0.30 10.70 10.47
C ALA A 38 -0.61 9.22 10.27
N THR A 39 -0.92 8.48 11.34
CA THR A 39 -1.33 7.07 11.25
C THR A 39 -2.62 6.93 10.42
N THR A 40 -3.61 7.79 10.65
CA THR A 40 -4.87 7.77 9.88
C THR A 40 -4.61 8.10 8.40
N GLN A 41 -3.77 9.09 8.13
CA GLN A 41 -3.36 9.43 6.76
C GLN A 41 -2.62 8.27 6.08
N ALA A 42 -1.71 7.59 6.78
CA ALA A 42 -0.97 6.44 6.27
C ALA A 42 -1.91 5.33 5.81
N VAL A 43 -2.93 5.00 6.60
CA VAL A 43 -3.92 3.96 6.27
C VAL A 43 -4.75 4.37 5.05
N VAL A 44 -5.25 5.60 5.00
CA VAL A 44 -6.05 6.09 3.86
C VAL A 44 -5.23 6.07 2.56
N ILE A 45 -3.99 6.58 2.60
CA ILE A 45 -3.10 6.60 1.42
C ILE A 45 -2.77 5.17 0.98
N SER A 46 -2.48 4.27 1.93
CA SER A 46 -2.17 2.87 1.62
C SER A 46 -3.35 2.17 0.95
N ILE A 47 -4.57 2.32 1.47
CA ILE A 47 -5.78 1.68 0.88
C ILE A 47 -6.01 2.19 -0.54
N VAL A 48 -5.89 3.50 -0.77
CA VAL A 48 -6.07 4.09 -2.11
C VAL A 48 -5.01 3.57 -3.08
N LEU A 49 -3.74 3.52 -2.69
CA LEU A 49 -2.68 2.96 -3.53
C LEU A 49 -2.91 1.48 -3.82
N ILE A 50 -3.32 0.68 -2.83
CA ILE A 50 -3.59 -0.75 -3.02
C ILE A 50 -4.67 -0.96 -4.07
N ILE A 51 -5.76 -0.18 -4.05
CA ILE A 51 -6.84 -0.29 -5.05
C ILE A 51 -6.30 0.00 -6.46
N VAL A 52 -5.49 1.06 -6.61
CA VAL A 52 -4.89 1.43 -7.90
C VAL A 52 -3.95 0.33 -8.39
N VAL A 53 -3.06 -0.14 -7.51
CA VAL A 53 -2.06 -1.17 -7.86
C VAL A 53 -2.72 -2.52 -8.11
N ASP A 54 -3.79 -2.89 -7.41
CA ASP A 54 -4.54 -4.12 -7.68
C ASP A 54 -5.21 -4.07 -9.05
N CYS A 55 -5.80 -2.92 -9.42
CA CYS A 55 -6.40 -2.74 -10.73
C CYS A 55 -5.35 -2.88 -11.85
N LEU A 56 -4.19 -2.23 -11.68
CA LEU A 56 -3.06 -2.34 -12.60
C LEU A 56 -2.48 -3.76 -12.65
N ALA A 57 -2.25 -4.39 -11.50
CA ALA A 57 -1.72 -5.75 -11.41
C ALA A 57 -2.67 -6.75 -12.07
N THR A 58 -3.98 -6.61 -11.85
CA THR A 58 -4.99 -7.45 -12.50
C THR A 58 -5.00 -7.22 -14.01
N ALA A 59 -4.98 -5.97 -14.47
CA ALA A 59 -4.92 -5.65 -15.89
C ALA A 59 -3.67 -6.23 -16.56
N VAL A 60 -2.49 -6.07 -15.96
CA VAL A 60 -1.23 -6.61 -16.50
C VAL A 60 -1.24 -8.14 -16.49
N ILE A 61 -1.58 -8.75 -15.36
CA ILE A 61 -1.52 -10.22 -15.22
C ILE A 61 -2.56 -10.92 -16.09
N TYR A 62 -3.74 -10.33 -16.29
CA TYR A 62 -4.83 -10.96 -17.03
C TYR A 62 -4.80 -10.61 -18.53
N TYR A 63 -4.34 -9.41 -18.90
CA TYR A 63 -4.32 -8.94 -20.29
C TYR A 63 -2.97 -9.22 -20.98
N ALA A 64 -1.86 -9.30 -20.23
CA ALA A 64 -0.53 -9.57 -20.81
C ALA A 64 -0.06 -11.04 -20.66
N LEU A 65 -0.75 -11.90 -19.90
CA LEU A 65 -0.26 -13.23 -19.46
C LEU A 65 -1.33 -14.33 -19.43
#